data_AF-A0A975TCY7-F1
#
_entry.id   AF-A0A975TCY7-F1
#
_cell.length_a   1.000
_cell.length_b   1.000
_cell.length_c   1.000
_cell.angle_alpha   90.00
_cell.angle_beta   90.00
_cell.angle_gamma   90.00
#
_symmetry.space_group_name_H-M   'P 1'
#
loop_
_entity.id
_entity.type
_entity.pdbx_description
1 polymer ?
#
loop_
_entity_poly.entity_id
_entity_poly.type
_entity_poly.pdbx_seq_one_letter_code
_entity_poly.pdbx_strand_id
1 'polypeptide(L)'
;MAGTGRSIAASATGIQQARQALTRQKFTQKSLALELGMAVSTIHNFFHRTPIYRTNFEEICTFLGLNWQDIATSIDQLWEQLQTMGTVTEKMGLVLVEEQTLGWGWTTSSIYEKSVRIGSYIRVEVNFENSGYLLLLQRDTSGNIWCFCPSCFAPQPHLNTGKTCLPQEGSEITCFPIEGTPGQEEILAVITQIMPSLDWLPQASDEPLQLKEIHLRELLDYMNQHGQYEVLYTEYMITE
;
A
#
# COMPACT_ATOMS: atom_id res chain seq x y z
N MET A 1 6.49 -15.49 25.51
CA MET A 1 6.28 -16.30 24.28
C MET A 1 5.97 -15.35 23.15
N ALA A 2 6.75 -15.48 22.06
CA ALA A 2 6.58 -14.94 20.71
C ALA A 2 5.95 -13.53 20.54
N GLY A 3 6.75 -12.49 20.78
CA GLY A 3 6.56 -11.24 20.04
C GLY A 3 7.19 -11.41 18.68
N THR A 4 6.38 -11.46 17.63
CA THR A 4 6.80 -11.47 16.23
C THR A 4 7.84 -10.37 15.99
N GLY A 5 9.11 -10.76 15.85
CA GLY A 5 10.20 -9.84 15.55
C GLY A 5 9.95 -9.25 14.17
N ARG A 6 9.29 -8.10 14.10
CA ARG A 6 8.97 -7.43 12.84
C ARG A 6 10.27 -7.12 12.12
N SER A 7 10.47 -7.73 10.95
CA SER A 7 11.63 -7.45 10.12
C SER A 7 11.45 -6.10 9.43
N ILE A 8 12.51 -5.30 9.41
CA ILE A 8 12.53 -3.99 8.75
C ILE A 8 13.71 -3.92 7.79
N ALA A 9 13.55 -3.12 6.74
CA ALA A 9 14.60 -2.90 5.75
C ALA A 9 14.90 -1.42 5.60
N ALA A 10 16.16 -1.13 5.29
CA ALA A 10 16.64 0.23 5.09
C ALA A 10 16.22 0.77 3.73
N SER A 11 15.98 2.07 3.67
CA SER A 11 15.77 2.80 2.41
C SER A 11 17.09 2.89 1.61
N ALA A 12 17.00 3.25 0.33
CA ALA A 12 18.19 3.47 -0.50
C ALA A 12 19.10 4.57 0.06
N THR A 13 18.49 5.69 0.48
CA THR A 13 19.18 6.82 1.11
C THR A 13 19.73 6.45 2.48
N GLY A 14 18.98 5.71 3.30
CA GLY A 14 19.42 5.19 4.59
C GLY A 14 20.67 4.31 4.47
N ILE A 15 20.74 3.43 3.47
CA ILE A 15 21.93 2.61 3.23
C ILE A 15 23.13 3.44 2.77
N GLN A 16 22.91 4.49 1.98
CA GLN A 16 24.01 5.40 1.64
C GLN A 16 24.59 6.06 2.90
N GLN A 17 23.74 6.52 3.82
CA GLN A 17 24.16 7.08 5.10
C GLN A 17 24.89 6.05 5.97
N ALA A 18 24.37 4.82 6.06
CA ALA A 18 25.00 3.73 6.79
C ALA A 18 26.38 3.37 6.24
N ARG A 19 26.54 3.32 4.90
CA ARG A 19 27.85 3.08 4.25
C ARG A 19 28.83 4.21 4.54
N GLN A 20 28.38 5.46 4.54
CA GLN A 20 29.20 6.61 4.92
C GLN A 20 29.62 6.56 6.39
N ALA A 21 28.71 6.19 7.31
CA ALA A 21 29.03 6.01 8.73
C ALA A 21 30.06 4.89 8.94
N LEU A 22 29.86 3.73 8.29
CA LEU A 22 30.77 2.59 8.34
C LEU A 22 32.21 2.99 7.91
N THR A 23 32.30 3.77 6.83
CA THR A 23 33.58 4.26 6.30
C THR A 23 34.24 5.27 7.24
N ARG A 24 33.47 6.20 7.81
CA ARG A 24 33.95 7.19 8.79
C ARG A 24 34.53 6.54 10.04
N GLN A 25 33.92 5.46 10.51
CA GLN A 25 34.39 4.70 11.66
C GLN A 25 35.50 3.68 11.31
N LYS A 26 35.91 3.57 10.03
CA LYS A 26 36.92 2.61 9.53
C LYS A 26 36.55 1.13 9.73
N PHE A 27 35.27 0.82 9.72
CA PHE A 27 34.79 -0.57 9.80
C PHE A 27 34.57 -1.18 8.40
N THR A 28 34.63 -2.51 8.36
CA THR A 28 34.11 -3.33 7.27
C THR A 28 32.86 -4.06 7.75
N GLN A 29 32.04 -4.61 6.84
CA GLN A 29 30.90 -5.43 7.26
C GLN A 29 31.32 -6.62 8.13
N LYS A 30 32.49 -7.22 7.87
CA LYS A 30 33.02 -8.34 8.66
C LYS A 30 33.44 -7.92 10.06
N SER A 31 34.15 -6.79 10.19
CA SER A 31 34.57 -6.29 11.50
C SER A 31 33.38 -5.77 12.31
N LEU A 32 32.37 -5.19 11.66
CA LEU A 32 31.12 -4.81 12.30
C LEU A 32 30.35 -6.05 12.82
N ALA A 33 30.26 -7.11 12.01
CA ALA A 33 29.63 -8.36 12.42
C ALA A 33 30.31 -8.95 13.67
N LEU A 34 31.65 -8.94 13.70
CA LEU A 34 32.42 -9.40 14.86
C LEU A 34 32.14 -8.55 16.10
N GLU A 35 32.16 -7.22 15.96
CA GLU A 35 31.97 -6.28 17.06
C GLU A 35 30.58 -6.40 17.69
N LEU A 36 29.54 -6.56 16.86
CA LEU A 36 28.15 -6.71 17.31
C LEU A 36 27.79 -8.15 17.69
N GLY A 37 28.71 -9.12 17.55
CA GLY A 37 28.41 -10.54 17.76
C GLY A 37 27.31 -11.09 16.84
N MET A 38 27.12 -10.48 15.66
CA MET A 38 26.09 -10.83 14.70
C MET A 38 26.65 -11.72 13.58
N ALA A 39 25.76 -12.49 12.94
CA ALA A 39 26.12 -13.18 11.71
C ALA A 39 26.47 -12.17 10.60
N VAL A 40 27.53 -12.45 9.83
CA VAL A 40 27.93 -11.62 8.68
C VAL A 40 26.78 -11.49 7.67
N SER A 41 25.94 -12.53 7.53
CA SER A 41 24.74 -12.51 6.70
C SER A 41 23.72 -11.47 7.16
N THR A 42 23.55 -11.25 8.47
CA THR A 42 22.65 -10.21 9.00
C THR A 42 23.15 -8.81 8.61
N ILE A 43 24.45 -8.55 8.77
CA ILE A 43 25.06 -7.28 8.36
C ILE A 43 24.95 -7.10 6.85
N HIS A 44 25.23 -8.15 6.09
CA HIS A 44 25.11 -8.13 4.63
C HIS A 44 23.68 -7.80 4.19
N ASN A 45 22.68 -8.45 4.78
CA ASN A 45 21.26 -8.23 4.51
C ASN A 45 20.86 -6.78 4.79
N PHE A 46 21.27 -6.23 5.94
CA PHE A 46 21.09 -4.80 6.25
C PHE A 46 21.63 -3.94 5.10
N PHE A 47 22.91 -4.09 4.72
CA PHE A 47 23.55 -3.26 3.69
C PHE A 47 23.06 -3.48 2.25
N HIS A 48 22.20 -4.49 2.04
CA HIS A 48 21.54 -4.79 0.76
C HIS A 48 20.04 -4.50 0.77
N ARG A 49 19.52 -3.86 1.83
CA ARG A 49 18.08 -3.55 2.01
C ARG A 49 17.21 -4.81 2.08
N THR A 50 17.79 -5.95 2.46
CA THR A 50 17.03 -7.15 2.78
C THR A 50 16.50 -7.00 4.22
N PRO A 51 15.23 -7.31 4.48
CA PRO A 51 14.66 -7.19 5.82
C PRO A 51 15.45 -8.01 6.85
N ILE A 52 15.71 -7.40 8.00
CA ILE A 52 16.30 -8.06 9.16
C ILE A 52 15.47 -7.75 10.40
N TYR A 53 15.62 -8.55 11.45
CA TYR A 53 14.94 -8.30 12.73
C TYR A 53 15.22 -6.88 13.23
N ARG A 54 14.16 -6.20 13.66
CA ARG A 54 14.22 -4.83 14.15
C ARG A 54 15.29 -4.61 15.23
N THR A 55 15.45 -5.54 16.17
CA THR A 55 16.49 -5.44 17.21
C THR A 55 17.89 -5.34 16.61
N ASN A 56 18.19 -6.19 15.62
CA ASN A 56 19.49 -6.16 14.93
C ASN A 56 19.65 -4.87 14.13
N PHE A 57 18.57 -4.41 13.49
CA PHE A 57 18.58 -3.16 12.73
C PHE A 57 18.87 -1.95 13.62
N GLU A 58 18.16 -1.83 14.74
CA GLU A 58 18.33 -0.76 15.73
C GLU A 58 19.75 -0.78 16.31
N GLU A 59 20.29 -1.95 16.62
CA GLU A 59 21.65 -2.12 17.15
C GLU A 59 22.73 -1.73 16.13
N ILE A 60 22.58 -2.13 14.86
CA ILE A 60 23.46 -1.69 13.77
C ILE A 60 23.43 -0.17 13.62
N CYS A 61 22.23 0.44 13.58
CA CYS A 61 22.07 1.89 13.47
C CYS A 61 22.70 2.62 14.67
N THR A 62 22.45 2.11 15.89
CA THR A 62 23.01 2.67 17.13
C THR A 62 24.54 2.67 17.09
N PHE A 63 25.14 1.54 16.70
CA PHE A 63 26.60 1.44 16.55
C PHE A 63 27.16 2.44 15.53
N LEU A 64 26.46 2.60 14.40
CA LEU A 64 26.83 3.55 13.36
C LEU A 64 26.57 5.02 13.74
N GLY A 65 25.95 5.30 14.89
CA GLY A 65 25.57 6.64 15.32
C GLY A 65 24.44 7.23 14.49
N LEU A 66 23.53 6.39 14.03
CA LEU A 66 22.39 6.73 13.17
C LEU A 66 21.07 6.48 13.90
N ASN A 67 20.09 7.34 13.63
CA ASN A 67 18.72 7.15 14.08
C ASN A 67 18.03 6.15 13.15
N TRP A 68 17.58 5.01 13.67
CA TRP A 68 17.13 3.91 12.82
C TRP A 68 15.86 4.25 12.01
N GLN A 69 14.99 5.10 12.53
CA GLN A 69 13.78 5.57 11.84
C GLN A 69 14.13 6.32 10.56
N ASP A 70 15.22 7.08 10.55
CA ASP A 70 15.67 7.84 9.38
C ASP A 70 16.34 6.94 8.32
N ILE A 71 16.76 5.73 8.74
CA ILE A 71 17.39 4.73 7.87
C ILE A 71 16.36 3.75 7.30
N ALA A 72 15.31 3.44 8.05
CA ALA A 72 14.24 2.55 7.64
C ALA A 72 13.51 3.07 6.38
N THR A 73 12.94 2.15 5.60
CA THR A 73 12.02 2.53 4.52
C THR A 73 10.69 2.93 5.15
N SER A 74 10.23 4.16 4.90
CA SER A 74 8.93 4.62 5.39
C SER A 74 7.78 3.98 4.62
N ILE A 75 6.58 4.03 5.21
CA ILE A 75 5.36 3.58 4.53
C ILE A 75 5.09 4.39 3.25
N ASP A 76 5.38 5.68 3.25
CA ASP A 76 5.20 6.56 2.09
C ASP A 76 6.08 6.12 0.92
N GLN A 77 7.35 5.77 1.19
CA GLN A 77 8.27 5.27 0.16
C GLN A 77 7.83 3.92 -0.43
N LEU A 78 7.14 3.09 0.35
CA LEU A 78 6.57 1.82 -0.14
C LEU A 78 5.32 2.07 -0.98
N TRP A 79 4.49 3.03 -0.56
CA TRP A 79 3.31 3.44 -1.33
C TRP A 79 3.69 4.05 -2.67
N GLU A 80 4.67 4.97 -2.70
CA GLU A 80 5.21 5.55 -3.94
C GLU A 80 5.73 4.46 -4.90
N GLN A 81 6.40 3.43 -4.37
CA GLN A 81 6.83 2.30 -5.19
C GLN A 81 5.63 1.57 -5.84
N LEU A 82 4.58 1.27 -5.08
CA LEU A 82 3.36 0.68 -5.63
C LEU A 82 2.71 1.60 -6.67
N GLN A 83 2.65 2.90 -6.43
CA GLN A 83 2.13 3.88 -7.39
C GLN A 83 2.92 3.88 -8.70
N THR A 84 4.25 3.81 -8.65
CA THR A 84 5.08 3.77 -9.87
C THR A 84 4.90 2.49 -10.70
N MET A 85 4.41 1.42 -10.08
CA MET A 85 4.01 0.19 -10.77
C MET A 85 2.61 0.32 -11.40
N GLY A 86 1.81 1.28 -10.90
CA GLY A 86 0.49 1.63 -11.38
C GLY A 86 0.48 2.36 -12.72
N THR A 87 -0.58 2.14 -13.48
CA THR A 87 -0.93 2.98 -14.62
C THR A 87 -2.02 3.96 -14.21
N VAL A 88 -1.79 5.26 -14.43
CA VAL A 88 -2.87 6.27 -14.34
C VAL A 88 -3.91 5.88 -15.38
N THR A 89 -5.14 5.65 -14.93
CA THR A 89 -6.13 4.96 -15.75
C THR A 89 -7.50 5.60 -15.70
N GLU A 90 -8.26 5.44 -16.79
CA GLU A 90 -9.71 5.61 -16.83
C GLU A 90 -10.40 4.23 -16.75
N LYS A 91 -9.75 3.21 -16.17
CA LYS A 91 -10.37 1.91 -15.85
C LYS A 91 -10.92 1.87 -14.42
N MET A 92 -10.55 2.84 -13.58
CA MET A 92 -10.93 2.90 -12.18
C MET A 92 -11.14 4.35 -11.73
N GLY A 93 -12.13 4.58 -10.87
CA GLY A 93 -12.35 5.88 -10.29
C GLY A 93 -13.65 5.98 -9.49
N LEU A 94 -13.96 7.21 -9.08
CA LEU A 94 -15.13 7.51 -8.28
C LEU A 94 -16.35 7.79 -9.15
N VAL A 95 -17.50 7.34 -8.64
CA VAL A 95 -18.82 7.68 -9.18
C VAL A 95 -19.68 8.24 -8.05
N LEU A 96 -20.30 9.40 -8.27
CA LEU A 96 -21.26 9.98 -7.33
C LEU A 96 -22.56 9.17 -7.36
N VAL A 97 -23.08 8.89 -6.18
CA VAL A 97 -24.44 8.37 -6.01
C VAL A 97 -25.37 9.57 -5.98
N GLU A 98 -25.83 10.00 -7.16
CA GLU A 98 -26.86 11.03 -7.23
C GLU A 98 -28.18 10.49 -6.64
N GLU A 99 -28.75 11.18 -5.65
CA GLU A 99 -30.20 11.12 -5.45
C GLU A 99 -30.83 11.61 -6.77
N GLN A 100 -31.71 10.81 -7.38
CA GLN A 100 -32.31 11.11 -8.68
C GLN A 100 -32.81 12.56 -8.77
N THR A 101 -32.00 13.43 -9.36
CA THR A 101 -32.42 14.75 -9.79
C THR A 101 -32.28 14.76 -11.30
N LEU A 102 -33.36 15.16 -11.98
CA LEU A 102 -33.51 15.11 -13.43
C LEU A 102 -32.48 16.02 -14.11
N GLY A 103 -31.27 15.51 -14.35
CA GLY A 103 -30.19 16.18 -15.05
C GLY A 103 -30.24 15.90 -16.56
N TRP A 104 -30.35 16.96 -17.36
CA TRP A 104 -30.24 16.89 -18.82
C TRP A 104 -28.78 16.69 -19.20
N GLY A 105 -28.48 15.58 -19.89
CA GLY A 105 -27.15 15.09 -20.19
C GLY A 105 -26.21 16.07 -20.88
N TRP A 106 -25.35 16.71 -20.08
CA TRP A 106 -24.10 17.28 -20.54
C TRP A 106 -22.99 16.31 -20.17
N THR A 107 -22.42 15.66 -21.18
CA THR A 107 -21.26 14.78 -21.07
C THR A 107 -20.07 15.53 -20.47
N THR A 108 -19.72 15.21 -19.23
CA THR A 108 -18.42 15.52 -18.64
C THR A 108 -17.34 14.67 -19.29
N SER A 109 -16.17 15.28 -19.54
CA SER A 109 -15.10 14.69 -20.37
C SER A 109 -14.28 13.59 -19.68
N SER A 110 -14.52 13.29 -18.41
CA SER A 110 -13.97 12.13 -17.70
C SER A 110 -15.12 11.28 -17.19
N ILE A 111 -14.97 9.96 -17.29
CA ILE A 111 -15.97 9.00 -16.84
C ILE A 111 -16.03 8.85 -15.32
N TYR A 112 -15.04 9.39 -14.60
CA TYR A 112 -14.93 9.32 -13.15
C TYR A 112 -14.65 10.69 -12.53
N GLU A 113 -15.18 10.90 -11.33
CA GLU A 113 -15.00 12.14 -10.61
C GLU A 113 -13.56 12.31 -10.13
N LYS A 114 -12.98 13.48 -10.42
CA LYS A 114 -11.66 13.88 -9.91
C LYS A 114 -11.75 14.71 -8.63
N SER A 115 -12.96 15.16 -8.29
CA SER A 115 -13.22 15.90 -7.06
C SER A 115 -14.61 15.58 -6.52
N VAL A 116 -14.71 15.41 -5.21
CA VAL A 116 -15.96 15.11 -4.50
C VAL A 116 -16.08 15.99 -3.27
N ARG A 117 -17.31 16.40 -2.92
CA ARG A 117 -17.57 17.25 -1.76
C ARG A 117 -17.85 16.44 -0.51
N ILE A 118 -17.43 16.93 0.64
CA ILE A 118 -17.87 16.41 1.94
C ILE A 118 -19.41 16.38 2.00
N GLY A 119 -19.95 15.28 2.53
CA GLY A 119 -21.38 14.99 2.57
C GLY A 119 -21.94 14.35 1.30
N SER A 120 -21.13 14.19 0.24
CA SER A 120 -21.51 13.39 -0.92
C SER A 120 -21.43 11.89 -0.61
N TYR A 121 -22.11 11.08 -1.40
CA TYR A 121 -21.99 9.63 -1.35
C TYR A 121 -21.37 9.12 -2.65
N ILE A 122 -20.39 8.23 -2.54
CA ILE A 122 -19.65 7.72 -3.68
C ILE A 122 -19.67 6.20 -3.74
N ARG A 123 -19.34 5.69 -4.92
CA ARG A 123 -18.89 4.32 -5.15
C ARG A 123 -17.54 4.36 -5.86
N VAL A 124 -16.76 3.30 -5.67
CA VAL A 124 -15.52 3.09 -6.42
C VAL A 124 -15.81 2.06 -7.50
N GLU A 125 -15.64 2.44 -8.77
CA GLU A 125 -15.72 1.50 -9.88
C GLU A 125 -14.33 1.03 -10.30
N VAL A 126 -14.21 -0.26 -10.60
CA VAL A 126 -13.01 -0.87 -11.17
C VAL A 126 -13.43 -1.75 -12.35
N ASN A 127 -12.82 -1.52 -13.52
CA ASN A 127 -13.08 -2.29 -14.74
C ASN A 127 -11.99 -3.34 -14.97
N PHE A 128 -12.40 -4.60 -14.98
CA PHE A 128 -11.55 -5.77 -15.19
C PHE A 128 -11.57 -6.17 -16.66
N GLU A 129 -10.42 -6.10 -17.34
CA GLU A 129 -10.29 -6.66 -18.69
C GLU A 129 -10.24 -8.19 -18.65
N ASN A 130 -9.62 -8.73 -17.60
CA ASN A 130 -9.48 -10.16 -17.38
C ASN A 130 -10.00 -10.52 -15.99
N SER A 131 -10.50 -11.74 -15.84
CA SER A 131 -10.82 -12.31 -14.52
C SER A 131 -9.58 -12.29 -13.62
N GLY A 132 -9.78 -12.06 -12.32
CA GLY A 132 -8.69 -12.05 -11.35
C GLY A 132 -9.13 -11.66 -9.93
N TYR A 133 -8.17 -11.70 -9.02
CA TYR A 133 -8.32 -11.28 -7.63
C TYR A 133 -7.96 -9.81 -7.46
N LEU A 134 -8.86 -9.05 -6.84
CA LEU A 134 -8.72 -7.65 -6.50
C LEU A 134 -8.16 -7.47 -5.10
N LEU A 135 -7.06 -6.73 -5.00
CA LEU A 135 -6.70 -6.00 -3.80
C LEU A 135 -6.95 -4.51 -4.04
N LEU A 136 -7.90 -3.91 -3.32
CA LEU A 136 -8.17 -2.48 -3.40
C LEU A 136 -7.62 -1.78 -2.17
N LEU A 137 -6.71 -0.83 -2.38
CA LEU A 137 -6.05 -0.06 -1.36
C LEU A 137 -6.43 1.43 -1.50
N GLN A 138 -6.71 2.09 -0.39
CA GLN A 138 -6.93 3.53 -0.34
C GLN A 138 -5.94 4.17 0.63
N ARG A 139 -5.31 5.28 0.23
CA ARG A 139 -4.62 6.18 1.14
C ARG A 139 -5.48 7.40 1.40
N ASP A 140 -5.82 7.60 2.68
CA ASP A 140 -6.65 8.71 3.12
C ASP A 140 -5.87 10.03 3.21
N THR A 141 -6.58 11.13 3.45
CA THR A 141 -5.99 12.48 3.58
C THR A 141 -5.02 12.62 4.76
N SER A 142 -5.05 11.70 5.73
CA SER A 142 -4.11 11.63 6.85
C SER A 142 -2.87 10.80 6.53
N GLY A 143 -2.80 10.19 5.35
CA GLY A 143 -1.71 9.33 4.91
C GLY A 143 -1.82 7.87 5.39
N ASN A 144 -2.89 7.49 6.09
CA ASN A 144 -3.10 6.09 6.44
C ASN A 144 -3.56 5.31 5.22
N ILE A 145 -3.13 4.06 5.13
CA ILE A 145 -3.45 3.19 4.01
C ILE A 145 -4.37 2.09 4.51
N TRP A 146 -5.44 1.80 3.77
CA TRP A 146 -6.48 0.84 4.14
C TRP A 146 -6.70 -0.16 3.01
N CYS A 147 -6.91 -1.43 3.36
CA CYS A 147 -7.30 -2.47 2.43
C CYS A 147 -8.82 -2.62 2.42
N PHE A 148 -9.46 -2.19 1.33
CA PHE A 148 -10.91 -2.17 1.14
C PHE A 148 -11.42 -3.43 0.42
N CYS A 149 -10.55 -4.12 -0.31
CA CYS A 149 -10.86 -5.43 -0.89
C CYS A 149 -9.65 -6.35 -0.72
N PRO A 150 -9.82 -7.56 -0.15
CA PRO A 150 -11.04 -8.05 0.50
C PRO A 150 -11.41 -7.22 1.75
N SER A 151 -12.70 -7.15 2.08
CA SER A 151 -13.23 -6.67 3.38
C SER A 151 -14.75 -6.85 3.40
N CYS A 152 -15.42 -6.43 4.47
CA CYS A 152 -16.88 -6.32 4.56
C CYS A 152 -17.51 -5.45 3.46
N PHE A 153 -16.74 -4.55 2.82
CA PHE A 153 -17.20 -3.74 1.68
C PHE A 153 -17.09 -4.47 0.34
N ALA A 154 -16.23 -5.49 0.25
CA ALA A 154 -15.98 -6.27 -0.95
C ALA A 154 -15.67 -7.74 -0.58
N PRO A 155 -16.71 -8.51 -0.20
CA PRO A 155 -16.55 -9.88 0.26
C PRO A 155 -16.13 -10.87 -0.84
N GLN A 156 -16.29 -10.51 -2.12
CA GLN A 156 -15.91 -11.33 -3.27
C GLN A 156 -14.69 -10.71 -3.96
N PRO A 157 -13.45 -11.05 -3.54
CA PRO A 157 -12.25 -10.49 -4.14
C PRO A 157 -11.94 -11.06 -5.53
N HIS A 158 -12.42 -12.26 -5.86
CA HIS A 158 -12.29 -12.82 -7.21
C HIS A 158 -13.42 -12.32 -8.11
N LEU A 159 -13.05 -11.62 -9.17
CA LEU A 159 -13.96 -10.95 -10.09
C LEU A 159 -13.78 -11.48 -11.50
N ASN A 160 -14.89 -11.59 -12.22
CA ASN A 160 -14.89 -11.86 -13.66
C ASN A 160 -14.61 -10.57 -14.44
N THR A 161 -14.33 -10.70 -15.74
CA THR A 161 -14.24 -9.56 -16.67
C THR A 161 -15.50 -8.67 -16.58
N GLY A 162 -15.29 -7.36 -16.60
CA GLY A 162 -16.34 -6.34 -16.54
C GLY A 162 -16.14 -5.36 -15.39
N LYS A 163 -17.16 -4.52 -15.16
CA LYS A 163 -17.15 -3.53 -14.09
C LYS A 163 -17.58 -4.16 -12.77
N THR A 164 -16.84 -3.86 -11.71
CA THR A 164 -17.27 -4.04 -10.33
C THR A 164 -17.43 -2.67 -9.66
N CYS A 165 -18.32 -2.58 -8.68
CA CYS A 165 -18.51 -1.40 -7.85
C CYS A 165 -18.26 -1.79 -6.39
N LEU A 166 -17.57 -0.92 -5.67
CA LEU A 166 -17.47 -0.99 -4.22
C LEU A 166 -18.30 0.16 -3.59
N PRO A 167 -19.06 -0.12 -2.52
CA PRO A 167 -19.24 -1.44 -1.89
C PRO A 167 -19.95 -2.45 -2.82
N GLN A 168 -19.58 -3.73 -2.73
CA GLN A 168 -20.17 -4.81 -3.53
C GLN A 168 -21.57 -5.18 -3.03
N GLU A 169 -22.37 -5.81 -3.89
CA GLU A 169 -23.67 -6.35 -3.49
C GLU A 169 -23.52 -7.34 -2.31
N GLY A 170 -24.32 -7.14 -1.26
CA GLY A 170 -24.23 -7.92 -0.02
C GLY A 170 -23.34 -7.32 1.08
N SER A 171 -22.64 -6.21 0.82
CA SER A 171 -22.00 -5.38 1.86
C SER A 171 -23.04 -4.74 2.79
N GLU A 172 -22.63 -4.42 4.03
CA GLU A 172 -23.45 -3.72 5.02
C GLU A 172 -23.87 -2.31 4.58
N ILE A 173 -23.03 -1.67 3.75
CA ILE A 173 -23.27 -0.36 3.15
C ILE A 173 -23.34 -0.47 1.63
N THR A 174 -24.04 0.48 0.99
CA THR A 174 -24.26 0.50 -0.47
C THR A 174 -23.52 1.64 -1.17
N CYS A 175 -22.90 2.54 -0.41
CA CYS A 175 -22.08 3.67 -0.85
C CYS A 175 -21.21 4.14 0.32
N PHE A 176 -20.10 4.82 0.01
CA PHE A 176 -19.23 5.44 1.01
C PHE A 176 -19.62 6.91 1.19
N PRO A 177 -19.92 7.37 2.41
CA PRO A 177 -20.04 8.80 2.66
C PRO A 177 -18.66 9.46 2.59
N ILE A 178 -18.55 10.60 1.93
CA ILE A 178 -17.33 11.44 1.96
C ILE A 178 -17.37 12.26 3.24
N GLU A 179 -16.47 11.94 4.17
CA GLU A 179 -16.34 12.56 5.47
C GLU A 179 -14.88 12.95 5.76
N GLY A 180 -14.64 13.69 6.84
CA GLY A 180 -13.29 14.05 7.27
C GLY A 180 -12.82 15.40 6.74
N THR A 181 -11.51 15.51 6.45
CA THR A 181 -10.87 16.76 6.06
C THR A 181 -10.65 16.85 4.56
N PRO A 182 -10.80 18.03 3.94
CA PRO A 182 -10.41 18.25 2.55
C PRO A 182 -8.95 17.88 2.30
N GLY A 183 -8.67 17.32 1.13
CA GLY A 183 -7.34 16.84 0.78
C GLY A 183 -7.37 15.84 -0.37
N GLN A 184 -6.18 15.40 -0.76
CA GLN A 184 -6.05 14.37 -1.79
C GLN A 184 -6.15 12.99 -1.18
N GLU A 185 -6.91 12.12 -1.83
CA GLU A 185 -6.92 10.69 -1.56
C GLU A 185 -6.49 9.91 -2.80
N GLU A 186 -5.90 8.75 -2.55
CA GLU A 186 -5.26 7.94 -3.58
C GLU A 186 -5.84 6.52 -3.50
N ILE A 187 -6.20 5.94 -4.64
CA ILE A 187 -6.71 4.58 -4.74
C ILE A 187 -5.82 3.78 -5.68
N LEU A 188 -5.46 2.58 -5.24
CA LEU A 188 -4.66 1.63 -5.98
C LEU A 188 -5.36 0.27 -5.99
N ALA A 189 -5.58 -0.28 -7.19
CA ALA A 189 -6.05 -1.64 -7.37
C ALA A 189 -4.91 -2.53 -7.87
N VAL A 190 -4.58 -3.58 -7.13
CA VAL A 190 -3.68 -4.65 -7.58
C VAL A 190 -4.55 -5.82 -8.00
N ILE A 191 -4.49 -6.17 -9.29
CA ILE A 191 -5.25 -7.26 -9.90
C ILE A 191 -4.28 -8.40 -10.21
N THR A 192 -4.58 -9.58 -9.69
CA THR A 192 -3.70 -10.76 -9.78
C THR A 192 -4.47 -11.97 -10.31
N GLN A 193 -3.79 -12.88 -11.02
CA GLN A 193 -4.46 -14.08 -11.56
C GLN A 193 -4.72 -15.16 -10.50
N ILE A 194 -3.92 -15.17 -9.44
CA ILE A 194 -4.00 -16.13 -8.33
C ILE A 194 -4.12 -15.34 -7.03
N MET A 195 -4.93 -15.84 -6.10
CA MET A 195 -5.07 -15.25 -4.77
C MET A 195 -3.69 -15.05 -4.13
N PRO A 196 -3.33 -13.81 -3.77
CA PRO A 196 -2.05 -13.55 -3.14
C PRO A 196 -1.89 -14.33 -1.84
N SER A 197 -0.77 -15.02 -1.68
CA SER A 197 -0.42 -15.77 -0.47
C SER A 197 0.08 -14.82 0.63
N LEU A 198 -0.81 -13.94 1.09
CA LEU A 198 -0.55 -12.91 2.09
C LEU A 198 -1.41 -13.21 3.33
N ASP A 199 -0.79 -13.73 4.38
CA ASP A 199 -1.50 -14.24 5.58
C ASP A 199 -2.26 -13.17 6.37
N TRP A 200 -1.94 -11.90 6.15
CA TRP A 200 -2.59 -10.76 6.79
C TRP A 200 -3.81 -10.24 6.05
N LEU A 201 -4.14 -10.77 4.86
CA LEU A 201 -5.32 -10.30 4.13
C LEU A 201 -6.59 -10.49 4.97
N PRO A 202 -7.41 -9.44 5.11
CA PRO A 202 -8.67 -9.54 5.83
C PRO A 202 -9.61 -10.55 5.15
N GLN A 203 -10.47 -11.18 5.94
CA GLN A 203 -11.52 -12.04 5.41
C GLN A 203 -12.70 -11.20 4.89
N ALA A 204 -13.58 -11.83 4.12
CA ALA A 204 -14.72 -11.19 3.47
C ALA A 204 -15.68 -10.45 4.44
N SER A 205 -15.72 -10.84 5.71
CA SER A 205 -16.55 -10.21 6.74
C SER A 205 -15.81 -9.22 7.64
N ASP A 206 -14.49 -9.13 7.50
CA ASP A 206 -13.67 -8.30 8.38
C ASP A 206 -13.74 -6.84 7.97
N GLU A 207 -13.61 -5.93 8.94
CA GLU A 207 -13.42 -4.50 8.65
C GLU A 207 -12.14 -4.27 7.81
N PRO A 208 -12.08 -3.17 7.03
CA PRO A 208 -10.88 -2.80 6.29
C PRO A 208 -9.64 -2.76 7.19
N LEU A 209 -8.58 -3.45 6.74
CA LEU A 209 -7.34 -3.49 7.50
C LEU A 209 -6.51 -2.23 7.23
N GLN A 210 -6.13 -1.50 8.29
CA GLN A 210 -5.11 -0.46 8.18
C GLN A 210 -3.74 -1.10 7.91
N LEU A 211 -3.17 -0.77 6.75
CA LEU A 211 -1.88 -1.29 6.31
C LEU A 211 -0.72 -0.59 7.01
N LYS A 212 0.31 -1.38 7.29
CA LYS A 212 1.57 -0.93 7.87
C LYS A 212 2.70 -1.24 6.89
N GLU A 213 3.89 -0.71 7.17
CA GLU A 213 5.10 -0.92 6.37
C GLU A 213 5.34 -2.39 6.01
N ILE A 214 5.10 -3.31 6.95
CA ILE A 214 5.29 -4.74 6.72
C ILE A 214 4.31 -5.30 5.68
N HIS A 215 3.04 -4.88 5.70
CA HIS A 215 2.03 -5.35 4.74
C HIS A 215 2.37 -4.90 3.31
N LEU A 216 2.74 -3.61 3.13
CA LEU A 216 3.12 -3.10 1.81
C LEU A 216 4.39 -3.75 1.28
N ARG A 217 5.35 -4.03 2.16
CA ARG A 217 6.58 -4.74 1.78
C ARG A 217 6.29 -6.15 1.31
N GLU A 218 5.49 -6.91 2.05
CA GLU A 218 5.13 -8.27 1.66
C GLU A 218 4.32 -8.30 0.36
N LEU A 219 3.45 -7.31 0.13
CA LEU A 219 2.76 -7.14 -1.14
C LEU A 219 3.74 -6.85 -2.29
N LEU A 220 4.68 -5.91 -2.12
CA LEU A 220 5.71 -5.60 -3.11
C LEU A 220 6.59 -6.84 -3.42
N ASP A 221 7.00 -7.57 -2.38
CA ASP A 221 7.80 -8.79 -2.52
C ASP A 221 7.01 -9.86 -3.31
N TYR A 222 5.73 -10.04 -3.00
CA TYR A 222 4.85 -10.94 -3.76
C TYR A 222 4.75 -10.53 -5.23
N MET A 223 4.50 -9.26 -5.52
CA MET A 223 4.38 -8.76 -6.90
C MET A 223 5.68 -8.98 -7.68
N ASN A 224 6.82 -8.64 -7.10
CA ASN A 224 8.13 -8.83 -7.72
C ASN A 224 8.45 -10.30 -8.03
N GLN A 225 7.92 -11.25 -7.25
CA GLN A 225 8.12 -12.68 -7.46
C GLN A 225 7.17 -13.28 -8.50
N HIS A 226 5.93 -12.81 -8.56
CA HIS A 226 4.87 -13.46 -9.32
C HIS A 226 4.59 -12.84 -10.70
N GLY A 227 5.10 -11.64 -11.01
CA GLY A 227 5.26 -11.05 -12.35
C GLY A 227 4.00 -10.84 -13.22
N GLN A 228 2.89 -11.49 -12.92
CA GLN A 228 1.61 -11.39 -13.63
C GLN A 228 0.58 -10.70 -12.75
N TYR A 229 0.58 -9.37 -12.83
CA TYR A 229 -0.37 -8.51 -12.16
C TYR A 229 -0.64 -7.26 -13.01
N GLU A 230 -1.77 -6.64 -12.79
CA GLU A 230 -2.09 -5.29 -13.28
C GLU A 230 -2.23 -4.37 -12.07
N VAL A 231 -1.66 -3.18 -12.15
CA VAL A 231 -1.84 -2.16 -11.12
C VAL A 231 -2.52 -0.94 -11.74
N LEU A 232 -3.68 -0.59 -11.20
CA LEU A 232 -4.42 0.61 -11.55
C LEU A 232 -4.23 1.64 -10.45
N TYR A 233 -4.05 2.89 -10.86
CA TYR A 233 -3.89 4.00 -9.93
C TYR A 233 -4.81 5.16 -10.33
N THR A 234 -5.46 5.76 -9.33
CA THR A 234 -6.23 7.00 -9.49
C THR A 234 -6.15 7.82 -8.20
N GLU A 235 -6.37 9.11 -8.33
CA GLU A 235 -6.40 10.07 -7.22
C GLU A 235 -7.57 11.03 -7.42
N TYR A 236 -8.10 11.54 -6.31
CA TYR A 236 -9.17 12.53 -6.32
C TYR A 236 -9.03 13.51 -5.16
N MET A 237 -9.69 14.66 -5.31
CA MET A 237 -9.68 15.72 -4.33
C MET A 237 -10.98 15.76 -3.54
N ILE A 238 -10.89 15.65 -2.22
CA ILE A 238 -12.00 15.96 -1.30
C ILE A 238 -12.02 17.47 -1.08
N THR A 239 -13.17 18.09 -1.31
CA THR A 239 -13.39 19.52 -1.07
C THR A 239 -14.50 19.75 -0.05
N GLU A 240 -14.55 20.96 0.49
CA GLU A 240 -15.70 21.46 1.26
C GLU A 240 -16.98 21.54 0.40
#